data_AF-A0AAE6R2K9-F1
#
_entry.id   AF-A0AAE6R2K9-F1
#
_cell.length_a   1.000
_cell.length_b   1.000
_cell.length_c   1.000
_cell.angle_alpha   90.00
_cell.angle_beta   90.00
_cell.angle_gamma   90.00
#
_symmetry.space_group_name_H-M   'P 1'
#
loop_
_entity.id
_entity.type
_entity.pdbx_description
1 polymer ?
#
loop_
_entity_poly.entity_id
_entity_poly.type
_entity_poly.pdbx_seq_one_letter_code
_entity_poly.pdbx_strand_id
1 'polypeptide(L)' 'MRDKKGLLKQWKADLQAIQEEKRLKKKTKKKNKKYSILGNTSDFMNDKNTYYKKNGVWKQGRK' A
#
# COMPACT_ATOMS: atom_id res chain seq x y z
N MET A 1 3.17 -27.32 41.15
CA MET A 1 4.07 -26.46 40.35
C MET A 1 3.49 -26.30 38.96
N ARG A 2 3.40 -25.10 38.38
CA ARG A 2 2.92 -24.95 36.98
C ARG A 2 3.86 -25.70 36.04
N ASP A 3 3.32 -26.58 35.22
CA ASP A 3 4.09 -27.40 34.30
C ASP A 3 4.81 -26.54 33.27
N LYS A 4 6.16 -26.60 33.25
CA LYS A 4 7.01 -25.86 32.31
C LYS A 4 6.61 -26.10 30.83
N LYS A 5 6.11 -27.30 30.53
CA LYS A 5 5.57 -27.67 29.21
C LYS A 5 4.28 -26.92 28.87
N GLY A 6 3.40 -26.69 29.86
CA GLY A 6 2.19 -25.90 29.68
C GLY A 6 2.50 -24.43 29.40
N LEU A 7 3.49 -23.88 30.11
CA LEU A 7 3.95 -22.51 29.92
C LEU A 7 4.50 -22.27 28.51
N LEU A 8 5.30 -23.21 27.99
CA LEU A 8 5.85 -23.13 26.64
C LEU A 8 4.76 -23.22 25.55
N LYS A 9 3.75 -24.06 25.76
CA LYS A 9 2.59 -24.15 24.84
C LYS A 9 1.80 -22.85 24.83
N GLN A 10 1.59 -22.24 25.99
CA GLN A 10 0.88 -20.97 26.11
C GLN A 10 1.66 -19.84 25.43
N TRP A 11 2.97 -19.75 25.66
CA TRP A 11 3.84 -18.77 24.98
C TRP A 11 3.80 -18.88 23.46
N LYS A 12 3.80 -20.11 22.94
CA LYS A 12 3.72 -20.34 21.49
C LYS A 12 2.36 -19.90 20.91
N ALA A 13 1.28 -20.17 21.63
CA ALA A 13 -0.06 -19.74 21.26
C ALA A 13 -0.19 -18.21 21.25
N ASP A 14 0.33 -17.54 22.29
CA ASP A 14 0.31 -16.09 22.41
C ASP A 14 1.11 -15.42 21.29
N LEU A 15 2.29 -15.98 20.95
CA LEU A 15 3.11 -15.49 19.84
C LEU A 15 2.36 -15.56 18.50
N GLN A 16 1.65 -16.67 18.25
CA GLN A 16 0.87 -16.87 17.03
C GLN A 16 -0.34 -15.92 16.98
N ALA A 17 -1.02 -15.69 18.10
CA ALA A 17 -2.13 -14.74 18.21
C ALA A 17 -1.68 -13.31 17.88
N ILE A 18 -0.55 -12.86 18.43
CA ILE A 18 0.03 -11.53 18.16
C ILE A 18 0.40 -11.38 16.67
N GLN A 19 0.91 -12.44 16.05
CA GLN A 19 1.28 -12.41 14.63
C GLN A 19 0.05 -12.30 13.72
N GLU A 20 -1.02 -13.04 13.99
CA GLU A 20 -2.28 -12.95 13.25
C GLU A 20 -2.99 -11.61 13.47
N GLU A 21 -2.98 -11.06 14.69
CA GLU A 21 -3.52 -9.72 14.95
C GLU A 21 -2.77 -8.64 14.16
N LYS A 22 -1.43 -8.71 14.13
CA LYS A 22 -0.59 -7.82 13.29
C LYS A 22 -0.88 -8.00 11.80
N ARG A 23 -1.09 -9.24 11.34
CA ARG A 23 -1.44 -9.54 9.94
C ARG A 23 -2.80 -8.95 9.57
N LEU A 24 -3.80 -9.07 10.43
CA LEU A 24 -5.14 -8.50 10.23
C LEU A 24 -5.09 -6.96 10.20
N LYS A 25 -4.38 -6.31 11.14
CA LYS A 25 -4.16 -4.86 11.14
C LYS A 25 -3.47 -4.35 9.88
N LYS A 26 -2.52 -5.11 9.32
CA LYS A 26 -1.88 -4.78 8.02
C LYS A 26 -2.86 -4.92 6.86
N LYS A 27 -3.68 -5.98 6.84
CA LYS A 27 -4.71 -6.19 5.80
C LYS A 27 -5.78 -5.10 5.83
N THR A 28 -6.25 -4.67 7.00
CA THR A 28 -7.22 -3.57 7.12
C THR A 28 -6.62 -2.23 6.69
N LYS A 29 -5.38 -1.92 7.10
CA LYS A 29 -4.65 -0.74 6.59
C LYS A 29 -4.47 -0.77 5.07
N LYS A 30 -4.18 -1.93 4.47
CA LYS A 30 -4.05 -2.08 3.01
C LYS A 30 -5.39 -1.94 2.29
N LYS A 31 -6.49 -2.47 2.84
CA LYS A 31 -7.86 -2.25 2.32
C LYS A 31 -8.30 -0.78 2.43
N ASN A 32 -7.93 -0.10 3.50
CA ASN A 32 -8.19 1.33 3.69
C ASN A 32 -7.26 2.21 2.83
N LYS A 33 -6.15 1.64 2.35
CA LYS A 33 -5.34 2.15 1.24
C LYS A 33 -5.96 1.78 -0.12
N LYS A 34 -7.29 1.75 -0.24
CA LYS A 34 -7.95 2.20 -1.49
C LYS A 34 -7.46 3.65 -1.66
N TYR A 35 -6.44 3.91 -2.46
CA TYR A 35 -6.67 4.28 -3.85
C TYR A 35 -7.91 5.16 -3.99
N SER A 36 -7.93 6.27 -3.26
CA SER A 36 -8.44 7.53 -3.81
C SER A 36 -7.53 7.89 -4.99
N ILE A 37 -7.57 7.09 -6.05
CA ILE A 37 -7.37 7.63 -7.39
C ILE A 37 -8.62 8.48 -7.53
N LEU A 38 -8.55 9.74 -7.07
CA LEU A 38 -9.56 10.72 -7.44
C LEU A 38 -9.69 10.55 -8.95
N GLY A 39 -10.93 10.45 -9.46
CA GLY A 39 -11.21 10.36 -10.90
C GLY A 39 -10.50 11.46 -11.72
N ASN A 40 -9.94 12.44 -11.02
CA ASN A 40 -8.97 13.45 -11.43
C ASN A 40 -7.57 12.98 -11.84
N THR A 41 -7.24 11.68 -11.89
CA THR A 41 -5.88 11.30 -12.36
C THR A 41 -5.70 11.66 -13.84
N SER A 42 -6.77 11.67 -14.64
CA SER A 42 -6.71 12.27 -15.99
C SER A 42 -6.53 13.79 -15.95
N ASP A 43 -7.13 14.48 -14.97
CA ASP A 43 -7.00 15.93 -14.84
C ASP A 43 -5.61 16.33 -14.33
N PHE A 44 -4.98 15.49 -13.50
CA PHE A 44 -3.59 15.64 -13.05
C PHE A 44 -2.59 15.24 -14.14
N MET A 45 -2.82 14.11 -14.83
CA MET A 45 -2.09 13.67 -16.03
C MET A 45 -2.67 14.35 -17.27
N ASN A 46 -2.75 15.68 -17.25
CA ASN A 46 -3.25 16.41 -18.39
C ASN A 46 -2.28 16.29 -19.57
N ASP A 47 -2.79 15.88 -20.74
CA ASP A 47 -2.05 15.89 -22.01
C ASP A 47 -1.44 17.28 -22.34
N LYS A 48 -1.94 18.35 -21.70
CA LYS A 48 -1.35 19.70 -21.74
C LYS A 48 0.10 19.76 -21.25
N ASN A 49 0.55 18.85 -20.39
CA ASN A 49 1.94 18.81 -19.90
C ASN A 49 2.82 17.84 -20.69
N THR A 50 2.31 17.26 -21.79
CA THR A 50 3.09 16.38 -22.66
C THR A 50 3.95 17.23 -23.58
N TYR A 51 5.28 17.08 -23.48
CA TYR A 51 6.23 17.73 -24.38
C TYR A 51 6.90 16.71 -25.28
N TYR A 52 7.16 17.10 -26.52
CA TYR A 52 7.91 16.30 -27.49
C TYR A 52 9.02 17.13 -28.12
N LYS A 53 10.06 16.46 -28.61
CA LYS A 53 11.21 17.12 -29.23
C LYS A 53 11.06 17.09 -30.75
N LYS A 54 11.05 18.26 -31.40
CA LYS A 54 11.01 18.39 -32.86
C LYS A 54 12.09 19.35 -33.32
N ASN A 55 13.00 18.86 -34.17
CA ASN A 55 14.13 19.63 -34.71
C ASN A 55 14.95 20.31 -33.61
N GLY A 56 15.27 19.58 -32.54
CA GLY A 56 16.06 20.09 -31.41
C GLY A 56 15.29 20.94 -30.40
N VAL A 57 14.09 21.42 -30.73
CA VAL A 57 13.28 22.29 -29.89
C VAL A 57 12.20 21.49 -29.15
N TRP A 58 12.03 21.77 -27.86
CA TRP A 58 10.92 21.25 -27.06
C TRP A 58 9.63 21.96 -27.42
N LYS A 59 8.61 21.17 -27.78
CA LYS A 59 7.28 21.68 -28.11
C LYS A 59 6.23 21.02 -27.22
N GLN A 60 5.25 21.80 -26.80
CA GLN A 60 4.10 21.30 -26.07
C GLN A 60 3.16 20.57 -27.05
N GLY A 61 2.77 19.35 -26.73
CA GLY A 61 1.74 18.61 -27.43
C GLY A 61 0.40 19.26 -27.15
N ARG A 62 -0.16 19.96 -28.15
CA ARG A 62 -1.59 20.25 -28.16
C ARG A 62 -2.27 19.08 -28.86
N LYS A 63 -3.21 18.43 -28.18
CA LYS A 63 -4.27 17.70 -28.88
C LYS A 63 -5.18 18.72 -29.56
#